data_AF-A0A7C4H4W9-F1
#
_entry.id   AF-A0A7C4H4W9-F1
#
_cell.length_a   1.000
_cell.length_b   1.000
_cell.length_c   1.000
_cell.angle_alpha   90.00
_cell.angle_beta   90.00
_cell.angle_gamma   90.00
#
_symmetry.space_group_name_H-M   'P 1'
#
loop_
_entity.id
_entity.type
_entity.pdbx_description
1 polymer ?
#
loop_
_entity_poly.entity_id
_entity_poly.type
_entity_poly.pdbx_seq_one_letter_code
_entity_poly.pdbx_strand_id
1 'polypeptide(L)'
;MLLEEILKIEDENIKGFMILAFSDAINANNMFCRYEYKPCKLAPLFGPHAYWHYNMPVEDNLWGTKYGRGTFMSCVKKIIRAKEYLINPYERKNDEKIIIGNDVKGYVGEHFYEFLIKKPT
;
A
#
# COMPACT_ATOMS: atom_id res chain seq x y z
N MET A 1 -11.55 -16.89 -5.54
CA MET A 1 -10.43 -15.97 -5.90
C MET A 1 -10.07 -15.11 -4.69
N LEU A 2 -8.85 -14.55 -4.60
CA LEU A 2 -8.38 -13.80 -3.41
C LEU A 2 -9.32 -12.65 -3.00
N LEU A 3 -9.81 -11.85 -3.96
CA LEU A 3 -10.75 -10.77 -3.69
C LEU A 3 -12.05 -11.29 -3.07
N GLU A 4 -12.59 -12.40 -3.57
CA GLU A 4 -13.82 -13.00 -3.04
C GLU A 4 -13.67 -13.41 -1.58
N GLU A 5 -12.49 -13.95 -1.20
CA GLU A 5 -12.22 -14.29 0.20
C GLU A 5 -12.06 -13.04 1.08
N ILE A 6 -11.48 -11.96 0.55
CA ILE A 6 -11.39 -10.68 1.26
C ILE A 6 -12.79 -10.09 1.50
N LEU A 7 -13.71 -10.19 0.52
CA LEU A 7 -15.07 -9.67 0.64
C LEU A 7 -15.92 -10.41 1.68
N LYS A 8 -15.57 -11.65 2.02
CA LYS A 8 -16.24 -12.45 3.07
C LYS A 8 -15.87 -12.04 4.50
N ILE A 9 -14.86 -11.19 4.70
CA ILE A 9 -14.47 -10.70 6.03
C ILE A 9 -15.65 -9.94 6.67
N GLU A 10 -16.02 -10.24 7.90
CA GLU A 10 -17.17 -9.60 8.56
C GLU A 10 -16.85 -8.17 9.04
N ASP A 11 -15.65 -7.94 9.57
CA ASP A 11 -15.21 -6.63 10.04
C ASP A 11 -14.92 -5.70 8.85
N GLU A 12 -15.75 -4.66 8.69
CA GLU A 12 -15.64 -3.68 7.61
C GLU A 12 -14.31 -2.90 7.62
N ASN A 13 -13.73 -2.63 8.79
CA ASN A 13 -12.44 -1.95 8.87
C ASN A 13 -11.32 -2.86 8.34
N ILE A 14 -11.29 -4.11 8.79
CA ILE A 14 -10.29 -5.09 8.34
C ILE A 14 -10.46 -5.36 6.85
N LYS A 15 -11.71 -5.53 6.38
CA LYS A 15 -12.04 -5.69 4.97
C LYS A 15 -11.52 -4.51 4.15
N GLY A 16 -11.80 -3.28 4.57
CA GLY A 16 -11.33 -2.06 3.89
C GLY A 16 -9.81 -2.03 3.76
N PHE A 17 -9.07 -2.35 4.83
CA PHE A 17 -7.61 -2.45 4.77
C PHE A 17 -7.13 -3.57 3.85
N MET A 18 -7.77 -4.73 3.86
CA MET A 18 -7.40 -5.85 2.98
C MET A 18 -7.68 -5.53 1.51
N ILE A 19 -8.79 -4.85 1.19
CA ILE A 19 -9.09 -4.34 -0.16
C ILE A 19 -8.02 -3.33 -0.59
N LEU A 20 -7.61 -2.43 0.30
CA LEU A 20 -6.55 -1.46 0.01
C LEU A 20 -5.21 -2.16 -0.28
N ALA A 21 -4.86 -3.18 0.51
CA ALA A 21 -3.65 -3.97 0.29
C ALA A 21 -3.70 -4.72 -1.06
N PHE A 22 -4.86 -5.29 -1.38
CA PHE A 22 -5.10 -5.97 -2.64
C PHE A 22 -4.97 -5.01 -3.84
N SER A 23 -5.55 -3.81 -3.74
CA SER A 23 -5.43 -2.77 -4.76
C SER A 23 -3.99 -2.33 -4.99
N ASP A 24 -3.19 -2.16 -3.93
CA ASP A 24 -1.76 -1.81 -4.05
C ASP A 24 -0.95 -2.94 -4.69
N ALA A 25 -1.28 -4.20 -4.37
CA ALA A 25 -0.60 -5.38 -4.93
C ALA A 25 -0.88 -5.56 -6.43
N ILE A 26 -2.10 -5.26 -6.92
CA ILE A 26 -2.43 -5.37 -8.35
C ILE A 26 -1.49 -4.55 -9.22
N ASN A 27 -1.02 -3.40 -8.76
CA ASN A 27 -0.11 -2.53 -9.50
C ASN A 27 1.19 -3.25 -9.93
N ALA A 28 1.64 -4.23 -9.15
CA ALA A 28 2.86 -5.01 -9.39
C ALA A 28 2.61 -6.48 -9.81
N ASN A 29 1.35 -6.92 -9.85
CA ASN A 29 0.97 -8.30 -10.18
C ASN A 29 -0.03 -8.29 -11.35
N ASN A 30 0.39 -7.75 -12.49
CA ASN A 30 -0.41 -7.71 -13.72
C ASN A 30 0.50 -7.79 -14.96
N MET A 31 -0.09 -8.09 -16.11
CA MET A 31 0.62 -8.26 -17.39
C MET A 31 1.22 -6.96 -17.96
N PHE A 32 0.88 -5.79 -17.42
CA PHE A 32 1.48 -4.51 -17.79
C PHE A 32 2.71 -4.17 -16.95
N CYS A 33 3.18 -5.08 -16.10
CA CYS A 33 4.46 -4.92 -15.41
C CYS A 33 5.62 -5.17 -16.39
N ARG A 34 6.73 -4.47 -16.17
CA ARG A 34 7.94 -4.54 -17.01
C ARG A 34 9.11 -5.13 -16.23
N TYR A 35 9.94 -5.93 -16.90
CA TYR A 35 11.24 -6.33 -16.36
C TYR A 35 12.26 -5.20 -16.51
N GLU A 36 12.88 -4.78 -15.40
CA GLU A 36 14.00 -3.86 -15.44
C GLU A 36 15.32 -4.64 -15.46
N TYR A 37 16.00 -4.62 -16.61
CA TYR A 37 17.25 -5.36 -16.82
C TYR A 37 18.38 -4.96 -15.86
N LYS A 38 18.53 -3.67 -15.56
CA LYS A 38 19.63 -3.18 -14.69
C LYS A 38 19.54 -3.72 -13.26
N PRO A 39 18.41 -3.53 -12.55
CA PRO A 39 18.22 -4.10 -11.21
C PRO A 39 17.70 -5.54 -11.21
N CYS A 40 17.56 -6.19 -12.38
CA CYS A 40 17.02 -7.54 -12.56
C CYS A 40 15.72 -7.79 -11.77
N LYS A 41 14.79 -6.83 -11.79
CA LYS A 41 13.55 -6.87 -10.98
C LYS A 41 12.35 -6.36 -11.75
N LEU A 42 11.17 -6.61 -11.21
CA LEU A 42 9.91 -6.08 -11.72
C LEU A 42 9.75 -4.57 -11.45
N ALA A 43 9.25 -3.85 -12.45
CA ALA A 43 8.69 -2.51 -12.34
C ALA A 43 7.15 -2.57 -12.41
N PRO A 44 6.46 -2.01 -11.41
CA PRO A 44 5.01 -1.83 -11.41
C PRO A 44 4.54 -0.98 -12.58
N LEU A 45 3.27 -1.16 -12.92
CA LEU A 45 2.58 -0.48 -14.02
C LEU A 45 2.80 1.04 -14.00
N PHE A 46 2.66 1.68 -12.83
CA PHE A 46 2.76 3.15 -12.70
C PHE A 46 4.18 3.68 -12.46
N GLY A 47 5.22 2.84 -12.55
CA GLY A 47 6.61 3.28 -12.42
C GLY A 47 7.08 4.38 -13.40
N PRO A 48 6.72 4.35 -14.71
CA PRO A 48 7.14 5.37 -15.68
C PRO A 48 6.25 6.63 -15.71
N HIS A 49 5.18 6.69 -14.90
CA HIS A 49 4.13 7.71 -15.01
C HIS A 49 3.50 7.82 -16.42
N ALA A 50 3.41 6.70 -17.15
CA ALA A 50 2.87 6.61 -18.50
C ALA A 50 1.97 5.37 -18.64
N TYR A 51 0.96 5.46 -19.51
CA TYR A 51 -0.05 4.42 -19.75
C TYR A 51 0.17 3.72 -21.10
N TRP A 52 1.41 3.35 -21.41
CA TRP A 52 1.73 2.60 -22.63
C TRP A 52 1.71 1.08 -22.38
N HIS A 53 1.52 0.32 -23.45
CA HIS A 53 1.57 -1.13 -23.41
C HIS A 53 3.02 -1.60 -23.39
N TYR A 54 3.32 -2.57 -22.53
CA TYR A 54 4.63 -3.22 -22.52
C TYR A 54 4.59 -4.54 -23.29
N ASN A 55 5.47 -4.68 -24.27
CA ASN A 55 5.65 -5.93 -25.02
C ASN A 55 6.54 -6.96 -24.28
N MET A 56 6.68 -6.80 -22.96
CA MET A 56 7.48 -7.68 -22.11
C MET A 56 6.72 -7.92 -20.80
N PRO A 57 5.63 -8.72 -20.83
CA PRO A 57 4.84 -9.01 -19.66
C PRO A 57 5.65 -9.85 -18.67
N VAL A 58 5.61 -9.46 -17.40
CA VAL A 58 6.34 -10.12 -16.32
C VAL A 58 5.43 -10.19 -15.12
N GLU A 59 5.39 -11.35 -14.47
CA GLU A 59 4.62 -11.56 -13.25
C GLU A 59 5.56 -11.83 -12.07
N ASP A 60 5.24 -11.26 -10.91
CA ASP A 60 5.90 -11.59 -9.64
C ASP A 60 5.13 -12.72 -8.91
N ASN A 61 5.72 -13.26 -7.85
CA ASN A 61 5.00 -14.12 -6.93
C ASN A 61 4.09 -13.27 -6.02
N LEU A 62 2.78 -13.47 -6.16
CA LEU A 62 1.75 -12.75 -5.39
C LEU A 62 1.97 -12.80 -3.88
N TRP A 63 2.24 -13.97 -3.31
CA TRP A 63 2.45 -14.12 -1.86
C TRP A 63 3.82 -13.59 -1.44
N GLY A 64 4.78 -13.65 -2.36
CA GLY A 64 6.12 -13.12 -2.23
C GLY A 64 7.13 -14.16 -1.78
N THR A 65 8.40 -13.79 -1.91
CA THR A 65 9.55 -14.64 -1.52
C THR A 65 10.53 -13.83 -0.67
N LYS A 66 11.76 -14.33 -0.48
CA LYS A 66 12.85 -13.58 0.16
C LYS A 66 13.08 -12.22 -0.51
N TYR A 67 12.87 -12.15 -1.83
CA TYR A 67 12.97 -10.95 -2.64
C TYR A 67 11.72 -10.80 -3.52
N GLY A 68 11.46 -9.60 -4.02
CA GLY A 68 10.27 -9.32 -4.83
C GLY A 68 9.81 -7.89 -4.59
N ARG A 69 8.84 -7.44 -5.39
CA ARG A 69 8.33 -6.08 -5.31
C ARG A 69 6.82 -6.05 -5.46
N GLY A 70 6.15 -5.42 -4.50
CA GLY A 70 4.70 -5.21 -4.56
C GLY A 70 3.91 -6.52 -4.39
N THR A 71 4.46 -7.48 -3.66
CA THR A 71 3.76 -8.71 -3.29
C THR A 71 2.65 -8.39 -2.29
N PHE A 72 1.59 -9.21 -2.24
CA PHE A 72 0.47 -9.01 -1.33
C PHE A 72 0.91 -8.94 0.14
N MET A 73 1.82 -9.82 0.58
CA MET A 73 2.37 -9.75 1.93
C MET A 73 3.14 -8.45 2.20
N SER A 74 3.82 -7.89 1.19
CA SER A 74 4.53 -6.62 1.35
C SER A 74 3.57 -5.44 1.50
N CYS A 75 2.44 -5.45 0.78
CA CYS A 75 1.37 -4.46 0.89
C CYS A 75 0.66 -4.54 2.25
N VAL A 76 0.37 -5.76 2.74
CA VAL A 76 -0.19 -5.94 4.09
C VAL A 76 0.79 -5.42 5.16
N LYS A 77 2.08 -5.75 5.07
CA LYS A 77 3.11 -5.21 5.98
C LYS A 77 3.21 -3.69 5.93
N LYS A 78 3.03 -3.09 4.76
CA LYS A 78 3.00 -1.62 4.59
C LYS A 78 1.81 -1.01 5.33
N ILE A 79 0.63 -1.63 5.29
CA ILE A 79 -0.55 -1.19 6.05
C ILE A 79 -0.33 -1.33 7.56
N ILE A 80 0.23 -2.46 8.02
CA ILE A 80 0.56 -2.66 9.44
C ILE A 80 1.50 -1.55 9.93
N ARG A 81 2.57 -1.26 9.18
CA ARG A 81 3.49 -0.15 9.50
C ARG A 81 2.80 1.21 9.53
N ALA A 82 1.85 1.45 8.62
CA ALA A 82 1.06 2.68 8.65
C ALA A 82 0.19 2.75 9.91
N LYS A 83 -0.38 1.62 10.35
CA LYS A 83 -1.18 1.56 11.59
C LYS A 83 -0.30 1.74 12.84
N GLU A 84 0.89 1.16 12.86
CA GLU A 84 1.89 1.38 13.92
C GLU A 84 2.31 2.87 13.99
N TYR A 85 2.47 3.51 12.83
CA TYR A 85 2.77 4.93 12.74
C TYR A 85 1.66 5.82 13.31
N LEU A 86 0.38 5.43 13.15
CA LEU A 86 -0.73 6.18 13.75
C LEU A 86 -0.67 6.18 15.29
N ILE A 87 -0.16 5.09 15.88
CA ILE A 87 0.00 4.96 17.33
C ILE A 87 1.22 5.75 17.82
N ASN A 88 2.35 5.63 17.11
CA ASN A 88 3.62 6.24 17.47
C ASN A 88 4.19 7.03 16.27
N PRO A 89 3.68 8.24 15.99
CA PRO A 89 4.20 9.04 14.90
C PRO A 89 5.63 9.50 15.20
N TYR A 90 6.49 9.39 14.19
CA TYR A 90 7.89 9.76 14.30
C TYR A 90 8.35 10.57 13.08
N GLU A 91 9.23 11.52 13.31
CA GLU A 91 9.98 12.22 12.28
C GLU A 91 11.39 11.66 12.18
N ARG A 92 12.05 11.92 11.04
CA ARG A 92 13.46 11.60 10.86
C ARG A 92 14.29 12.87 10.97
N LYS A 93 15.24 12.90 11.90
CA LYS A 93 16.25 13.95 12.04
C LYS A 93 17.62 13.30 12.03
N ASN A 94 18.47 13.65 11.06
CA ASN A 94 19.82 13.09 10.90
C ASN A 94 19.85 11.55 10.97
N ASP A 95 18.99 10.88 10.20
CA ASP A 95 18.77 9.42 10.17
C ASP A 95 18.21 8.76 11.46
N GLU A 96 18.04 9.51 12.54
CA GLU A 96 17.40 9.04 13.76
C GLU A 96 15.88 9.26 13.73
N LYS A 97 15.12 8.32 14.30
CA LYS A 97 13.67 8.45 14.45
C LYS A 97 13.37 9.16 15.78
N ILE A 98 12.81 10.35 15.70
CA ILE A 98 12.36 11.12 16.86
C ILE A 98 10.83 10.98 16.93
N ILE A 99 10.32 10.41 18.01
CA ILE A 99 8.88 10.31 18.27
C ILE A 99 8.37 11.70 18.62
N ILE A 100 7.43 12.23 17.83
CA ILE A 100 6.93 13.61 17.96
C ILE A 100 5.81 13.70 19.00
N GLY A 101 5.12 12.58 19.24
CA GLY A 101 3.99 12.51 20.15
C GLY A 101 2.62 12.75 19.50
N ASN A 102 1.58 12.60 20.35
CA ASN A 102 0.14 12.45 20.11
C ASN A 102 -0.29 11.45 19.04
N ASP A 103 -1.25 10.60 19.40
CA ASP A 103 -1.89 9.64 18.51
C ASP A 103 -2.53 10.35 17.31
N VAL A 104 -2.22 9.88 16.11
CA VAL A 104 -2.84 10.40 14.89
C VAL A 104 -4.22 9.76 14.74
N LYS A 105 -5.25 10.47 15.17
CA LYS A 105 -6.64 10.07 14.93
C LYS A 105 -7.06 10.48 13.52
N GLY A 106 -6.98 9.53 12.59
CA GLY A 106 -7.57 9.68 11.27
C GLY A 106 -9.09 9.60 11.34
N TYR A 107 -9.77 10.56 10.72
CA TYR A 107 -11.21 10.50 10.48
C TYR A 107 -11.44 10.12 9.02
N VAL A 108 -12.42 9.25 8.75
CA VAL A 108 -12.93 9.04 7.39
C VAL A 108 -14.09 9.99 7.22
N GLY A 109 -13.98 10.91 6.27
CA GLY A 109 -15.06 11.82 5.86
C GLY A 109 -15.57 11.43 4.49
N GLU A 110 -16.86 11.59 4.25
CA GLU A 110 -17.45 11.34 2.92
C GLU A 110 -17.14 12.50 1.97
N HIS A 111 -17.03 13.72 2.51
CA HIS A 111 -16.73 14.93 1.77
C HIS A 111 -15.53 15.68 2.33
N PHE A 112 -14.72 16.28 1.44
CA PHE A 112 -13.54 17.06 1.81
C PHE A 112 -13.85 18.18 2.82
N TYR A 113 -15.04 18.78 2.73
CA TYR A 113 -15.47 19.86 3.62
C TYR A 113 -15.65 19.42 5.09
N GLU A 114 -15.88 18.14 5.35
CA GLU A 114 -16.01 17.61 6.72
C GLU A 114 -14.72 17.75 7.53
N PHE A 115 -13.57 17.71 6.85
CA PHE A 115 -12.26 17.90 7.46
C PHE A 115 -11.96 19.35 7.84
N LEU A 116 -12.64 20.32 7.21
CA LEU A 116 -12.46 21.74 7.50
C LEU A 116 -13.26 22.20 8.72
N ILE A 117 -14.34 21.48 9.05
CA ILE A 117 -15.29 21.85 10.12
C ILE A 117 -14.87 21.22 11.46
N LYS A 118 -14.30 20.01 11.45
CA LYS A 118 -13.82 19.35 12.67
C LYS A 118 -12.43 19.84 13.04
N LYS A 119 -12.34 20.91 13.85
CA LYS A 119 -11.11 21.17 14.61
C LYS A 119 -10.87 20.02 15.58
N PRO A 120 -9.70 19.38 15.59
CA PRO A 120 -9.37 18.36 16.57
C PRO A 120 -9.30 19.00 17.96
N THR A 121 -10.21 18.63 18.86
CA THR A 121 -10.07 18.78 20.32
C THR A 121 -9.15 17.70 20.88
#